data_AF-A0A1F4I124-F1
#
_entry.id   AF-A0A1F4I124-F1
#
_cell.length_a   1.000
_cell.length_b   1.000
_cell.length_c   1.000
_cell.angle_alpha   90.00
_cell.angle_beta   90.00
_cell.angle_gamma   90.00
#
_symmetry.space_group_name_H-M   'P 1'
#
loop_
_entity.id
_entity.type
_entity.pdbx_description
1 polymer ?
#
loop_
_entity_poly.entity_id
_entity_poly.type
_entity_poly.pdbx_seq_one_letter_code
_entity_poly.pdbx_strand_id
1 'polypeptide(L)'
;MRRLFTPLALAAALVLAGCATSSPDVISRRDAQRMSTVVDATVLTVRAVTVDGSQNGAGAVAGGVVGAIAGSSVGGRRDSAVGGVLGAVAGAVLGNAIERSTTREESLEIMVQLRNGERRAIVQARGSETFQPGDAVIIVSTGSKVRVARAPAGVPQSNAAPLPRPIPGTRS
;
A
#
# COMPACT_ATOMS: atom_id res chain seq x y z
N MET A 1 -38.78 -7.36 -21.88
CA MET A 1 -37.34 -7.74 -21.76
C MET A 1 -36.38 -6.54 -21.78
N ARG A 2 -36.57 -5.48 -22.60
CA ARG A 2 -35.65 -4.30 -22.65
C ARG A 2 -35.61 -3.41 -21.37
N ARG A 3 -36.55 -3.56 -20.43
CA ARG A 3 -36.65 -2.71 -19.21
C ARG A 3 -35.85 -3.21 -18.00
N LEU A 4 -35.33 -4.45 -18.02
CA LEU A 4 -34.43 -4.97 -16.97
C LEU A 4 -32.93 -4.73 -17.28
N PHE A 5 -32.58 -4.45 -18.53
CA PHE A 5 -31.19 -4.21 -18.94
C PHE A 5 -30.66 -2.83 -18.50
N THR A 6 -31.52 -1.82 -18.42
CA THR A 6 -31.17 -0.47 -17.98
C THR A 6 -30.73 -0.36 -16.50
N PRO A 7 -31.42 -0.95 -15.51
CA PRO A 7 -30.94 -0.90 -14.11
C PRO A 7 -29.67 -1.71 -13.91
N LEU A 8 -29.48 -2.82 -14.64
CA LEU A 8 -28.27 -3.64 -14.57
C LEU A 8 -27.04 -2.89 -15.14
N ALA A 9 -27.21 -2.18 -16.25
CA ALA A 9 -26.16 -1.35 -16.84
C ALA A 9 -25.81 -0.14 -15.96
N LEU A 10 -26.80 0.49 -15.31
CA LEU A 10 -26.57 1.60 -14.40
C LEU A 10 -25.84 1.15 -13.12
N ALA A 11 -26.22 -0.02 -12.56
CA ALA A 11 -25.53 -0.62 -11.42
C ALA A 11 -24.07 -0.97 -11.76
N ALA A 12 -23.81 -1.52 -12.96
CA ALA A 12 -22.44 -1.80 -13.42
C ALA A 12 -21.60 -0.53 -13.57
N ALA A 13 -22.17 0.59 -14.02
CA ALA A 13 -21.48 1.87 -14.13
C ALA A 13 -21.11 2.48 -12.77
N LEU A 14 -21.94 2.30 -11.75
CA LEU A 14 -21.68 2.74 -10.37
C LEU A 14 -20.55 1.93 -9.70
N VAL A 15 -20.39 0.65 -10.04
CA VAL A 15 -19.27 -0.19 -9.54
C VAL A 15 -17.93 0.28 -10.12
N LEU A 16 -17.90 0.77 -11.37
CA LEU A 16 -16.68 1.33 -11.98
C LEU A 16 -16.23 2.65 -11.36
N ALA A 17 -17.14 3.45 -10.79
CA ALA A 17 -16.80 4.70 -10.10
C ALA A 17 -16.11 4.48 -8.74
N GLY A 18 -16.11 3.24 -8.23
CA GLY A 18 -15.56 2.85 -6.92
C GLY A 18 -14.09 2.42 -6.92
N CYS A 19 -13.39 2.46 -8.06
CA CYS A 19 -11.94 2.24 -8.12
C CYS A 19 -11.17 3.40 -7.48
N ALA A 20 -11.30 3.57 -6.16
CA ALA A 20 -10.43 4.40 -5.35
C ALA A 20 -9.09 3.67 -5.20
N THR A 21 -8.23 3.81 -6.21
CA THR A 21 -6.83 3.40 -6.12
C THR A 21 -6.14 4.28 -5.09
N SER A 22 -5.89 3.73 -3.90
CA SER A 22 -4.92 4.31 -2.97
C SER A 22 -3.53 4.10 -3.57
N SER A 23 -3.10 5.02 -4.43
CA SER A 23 -1.77 4.99 -5.02
C SER A 23 -0.72 5.17 -3.91
N PRO A 24 0.20 4.22 -3.71
CA PRO A 24 1.23 4.31 -2.66
C PRO A 24 2.25 5.44 -2.90
N ASP A 25 2.18 6.12 -4.05
CA ASP A 25 3.09 7.20 -4.46
C ASP A 25 2.60 8.61 -4.08
N VAL A 26 1.45 8.74 -3.40
CA VAL A 26 0.91 10.05 -2.99
C VAL A 26 1.42 10.41 -1.60
N ILE A 27 2.47 11.23 -1.54
CA ILE A 27 2.94 11.85 -0.29
C ILE A 27 1.88 12.87 0.18
N SER A 28 1.36 12.69 1.40
CA SER A 28 0.42 13.63 2.01
C SER A 28 1.09 14.99 2.24
N ARG A 29 0.38 16.11 2.01
CA ARG A 29 0.92 17.47 2.21
C ARG A 29 1.49 17.71 3.62
N ARG A 30 1.07 16.92 4.62
CA ARG A 30 1.56 17.00 6.02
C ARG A 30 2.95 16.38 6.24
N ASP A 31 3.43 15.62 5.26
CA ASP A 31 4.77 15.03 5.22
C ASP A 31 5.75 15.86 4.37
N ALA A 32 5.23 16.86 3.63
CA ALA A 32 6.06 17.82 2.92
C ALA A 32 6.86 18.68 3.94
N GLN A 33 8.12 18.98 3.63
CA GLN A 33 9.04 19.79 4.45
C GLN A 33 9.53 19.16 5.77
N ARG A 34 9.39 17.83 5.97
CA ARG A 34 10.08 17.16 7.09
C ARG A 34 11.53 16.83 6.73
N MET A 35 12.45 17.18 7.61
CA MET A 35 13.85 16.75 7.50
C MET A 35 13.90 15.22 7.53
N SER A 36 14.59 14.63 6.55
CA SER A 36 14.77 13.19 6.47
C SER A 36 16.19 12.84 6.89
N THR A 37 16.34 11.80 7.72
CA THR A 37 17.65 11.27 8.09
C THR A 37 18.06 10.22 7.07
N VAL A 38 19.28 10.33 6.56
CA VAL A 38 19.85 9.40 5.57
C VAL A 38 21.01 8.65 6.20
N VAL A 39 20.99 7.32 6.10
CA VAL A 39 22.05 6.44 6.62
C VAL A 39 22.52 5.49 5.53
N ASP A 40 23.83 5.46 5.30
CA ASP A 40 24.46 4.52 4.37
C ASP A 40 24.45 3.09 4.94
N ALA A 41 24.10 2.13 4.09
CA ALA A 41 24.10 0.72 4.41
C ALA A 41 24.45 -0.15 3.19
N THR A 42 24.73 -1.43 3.44
CA THR A 42 24.94 -2.45 2.39
C THR A 42 23.90 -3.54 2.54
N VAL A 43 23.33 -3.99 1.42
CA VAL A 43 22.35 -5.08 1.42
C VAL A 43 23.04 -6.40 1.75
N LEU A 44 22.53 -7.13 2.74
CA LEU A 44 22.98 -8.47 3.10
C LEU A 44 22.15 -9.53 2.38
N THR A 45 20.82 -9.45 2.47
CA THR A 45 19.90 -10.42 1.90
C THR A 45 18.61 -9.73 1.46
N VAL A 46 18.02 -10.22 0.38
CA VAL A 46 16.72 -9.77 -0.12
C VAL A 46 15.82 -10.98 -0.24
N ARG A 47 14.62 -10.93 0.35
CA ARG A 47 13.61 -11.98 0.21
C ARG A 47 12.27 -11.39 -0.18
N ALA A 48 11.56 -12.09 -1.06
CA ALA A 48 10.17 -11.76 -1.36
C ALA A 48 9.29 -12.18 -0.19
N VAL A 49 8.42 -11.25 0.24
CA VAL A 49 7.43 -11.46 1.29
C VAL A 49 6.10 -10.87 0.84
N THR A 50 4.99 -11.40 1.35
CA THR A 50 3.67 -10.81 1.11
C THR A 50 3.21 -10.16 2.40
N VAL A 51 2.92 -8.86 2.34
CA VAL A 51 2.30 -8.14 3.46
C VAL A 51 0.80 -8.43 3.40
N ASP A 52 0.25 -8.81 4.55
CA ASP A 52 -1.18 -9.13 4.64
C ASP A 52 -2.02 -7.88 4.39
N GLY A 53 -3.17 -8.07 3.75
CA GLY A 53 -4.02 -6.95 3.37
C GLY A 53 -4.67 -6.28 4.59
N SER A 54 -4.94 -4.98 4.45
CA SER A 54 -5.67 -4.23 5.46
C SER A 54 -7.16 -4.58 5.45
N GLN A 55 -7.78 -4.49 6.62
CA GLN A 55 -9.22 -4.68 6.80
C GLN A 55 -9.76 -3.49 7.59
N ASN A 56 -10.33 -2.52 6.89
CA ASN A 56 -10.97 -1.35 7.48
C ASN A 56 -12.49 -1.54 7.58
N GLY A 57 -13.00 -2.67 7.08
CA GLY A 57 -14.41 -3.07 7.18
C GLY A 57 -15.30 -2.43 6.11
N ALA A 58 -14.75 -1.64 5.21
CA ALA A 58 -15.49 -1.01 4.12
C ALA A 58 -16.11 -2.07 3.20
N GLY A 59 -15.36 -3.13 2.88
CA GLY A 59 -15.84 -4.26 2.10
C GLY A 59 -16.95 -5.03 2.83
N ALA A 60 -16.82 -5.19 4.15
CA ALA A 60 -17.83 -5.85 4.98
C ALA A 60 -19.16 -5.07 5.01
N VAL A 61 -19.10 -3.76 5.22
CA VAL A 61 -20.28 -2.89 5.24
C VAL A 61 -20.95 -2.85 3.87
N ALA A 62 -20.19 -2.60 2.81
CA ALA A 62 -20.72 -2.54 1.46
C ALA A 62 -21.34 -3.89 1.03
N GLY A 63 -20.60 -4.99 1.23
CA GLY A 63 -21.07 -6.33 0.92
C GLY A 63 -22.28 -6.74 1.76
N GLY A 64 -22.34 -6.34 3.03
CA GLY A 64 -23.47 -6.61 3.91
C GLY A 64 -24.75 -5.88 3.50
N VAL A 65 -24.66 -4.59 3.14
CA VAL A 65 -25.83 -3.83 2.68
C VAL A 65 -26.37 -4.41 1.37
N VAL A 66 -25.48 -4.66 0.41
CA VAL A 66 -25.86 -5.26 -0.89
C VAL A 66 -26.46 -6.65 -0.68
N GLY A 67 -25.82 -7.47 0.15
CA GLY A 67 -26.28 -8.81 0.49
C GLY A 67 -27.65 -8.82 1.17
N ALA A 68 -27.94 -7.86 2.06
CA ALA A 68 -29.25 -7.73 2.70
C ALA A 68 -30.37 -7.37 1.73
N ILE A 69 -30.12 -6.42 0.84
CA ILE A 69 -31.10 -5.99 -0.16
C ILE A 69 -31.38 -7.14 -1.14
N ALA A 70 -30.34 -7.81 -1.61
CA ALA A 70 -30.48 -8.96 -2.50
C ALA A 70 -31.19 -10.14 -1.81
N GLY A 71 -30.77 -10.49 -0.60
CA GLY A 71 -31.32 -11.60 0.17
C GLY A 71 -32.78 -11.39 0.58
N SER A 72 -33.20 -10.15 0.83
CA SER A 72 -34.59 -9.84 1.18
C SER A 72 -35.54 -9.81 -0.01
N SER A 73 -35.02 -9.79 -1.24
CA SER A 73 -35.82 -9.85 -2.47
C SER A 73 -36.33 -11.25 -2.81
N VAL A 74 -35.87 -12.29 -2.10
CA VAL A 74 -36.25 -13.69 -2.31
C VAL A 74 -37.20 -14.15 -1.21
N GLY A 75 -38.42 -14.58 -1.57
CA GLY A 75 -39.40 -15.18 -0.65
C GLY A 75 -40.54 -14.26 -0.20
N GLY A 76 -41.41 -14.78 0.68
CA GLY A 76 -42.56 -14.04 1.24
C GLY A 76 -42.19 -13.21 2.46
N ARG A 77 -43.15 -12.48 3.05
CA ARG A 77 -42.92 -11.48 4.12
C ARG A 77 -42.01 -11.91 5.29
N ARG A 78 -42.08 -13.18 5.71
CA ARG A 78 -41.22 -13.72 6.78
C ARG A 78 -39.86 -14.21 6.25
N ASP A 79 -39.86 -14.79 5.05
CA ASP A 79 -38.66 -15.34 4.42
C ASP A 79 -37.73 -14.22 3.94
N SER A 80 -38.27 -13.08 3.52
CA SER A 80 -37.52 -11.89 3.12
C SER A 80 -36.64 -11.34 4.25
N ALA A 81 -37.13 -11.37 5.50
CA ALA A 81 -36.34 -10.87 6.64
C ALA A 81 -35.17 -11.80 6.95
N VAL A 82 -35.41 -13.12 6.93
CA VAL A 82 -34.37 -14.13 7.16
C VAL A 82 -33.36 -14.12 6.02
N GLY A 83 -33.82 -14.06 4.77
CA GLY A 83 -32.99 -13.97 3.58
C GLY A 83 -32.12 -12.71 3.60
N GLY A 84 -32.65 -11.57 4.03
CA GLY A 84 -31.90 -10.33 4.20
C GLY A 84 -30.77 -10.46 5.22
N VAL A 85 -31.02 -11.00 6.41
CA VAL A 85 -29.97 -11.18 7.42
C VAL A 85 -28.88 -12.15 6.93
N LEU A 86 -29.29 -13.29 6.36
CA LEU A 86 -28.35 -14.27 5.80
C LEU A 86 -27.51 -13.67 4.67
N GLY A 87 -28.15 -12.92 3.78
CA GLY A 87 -27.48 -12.21 2.69
C GLY A 87 -26.50 -11.17 3.21
N ALA A 88 -26.86 -10.42 4.27
CA ALA A 88 -25.96 -9.45 4.89
C ALA A 88 -24.72 -10.10 5.48
N VAL A 89 -24.87 -11.19 6.24
CA VAL A 89 -23.73 -11.88 6.85
C VAL A 89 -22.83 -12.47 5.77
N ALA A 90 -23.41 -13.16 4.78
CA ALA A 90 -22.65 -13.74 3.68
C ALA A 90 -21.92 -12.66 2.86
N GLY A 91 -22.61 -11.57 2.52
CA GLY A 91 -22.05 -10.44 1.78
C GLY A 91 -20.96 -9.71 2.55
N ALA A 92 -21.11 -9.54 3.87
CA ALA A 92 -20.10 -8.91 4.70
C ALA A 92 -18.83 -9.75 4.84
N VAL A 93 -18.95 -11.07 5.03
CA VAL A 93 -17.81 -11.99 5.09
C VAL A 93 -17.07 -11.99 3.75
N LEU A 94 -17.81 -12.12 2.64
CA LEU A 94 -17.21 -12.11 1.32
C LEU A 94 -16.54 -10.77 1.00
N GLY A 95 -17.20 -9.65 1.31
CA GLY A 95 -16.66 -8.32 1.10
C GLY A 95 -15.38 -8.06 1.91
N ASN A 96 -15.32 -8.52 3.16
CA ASN A 96 -14.12 -8.41 4.00
C ASN A 96 -12.96 -9.28 3.49
N ALA A 97 -13.28 -10.47 2.98
CA ALA A 97 -12.28 -11.36 2.38
C ALA A 97 -11.71 -10.76 1.09
N ILE A 98 -12.57 -10.16 0.26
CA ILE A 98 -12.17 -9.43 -0.95
C ILE A 98 -11.24 -8.28 -0.54
N GLU A 99 -11.65 -7.42 0.39
CA GLU A 99 -10.84 -6.28 0.88
C GLU A 99 -9.43 -6.72 1.31
N ARG A 100 -9.33 -7.77 2.14
CA ARG A 100 -8.02 -8.31 2.55
C ARG A 100 -7.23 -8.87 1.38
N SER A 101 -7.88 -9.56 0.45
CA SER A 101 -7.16 -10.16 -0.70
C SER A 101 -6.65 -9.10 -1.68
N THR A 102 -7.43 -8.05 -1.93
CA THR A 102 -7.11 -7.00 -2.91
C THR A 102 -6.10 -5.99 -2.38
N THR A 103 -6.01 -5.85 -1.06
CA THR A 103 -5.05 -4.96 -0.39
C THR A 103 -3.76 -5.67 0.04
N ARG A 104 -3.62 -6.97 -0.24
CA ARG A 104 -2.34 -7.66 -0.09
C ARG A 104 -1.30 -7.04 -1.01
N GLU A 105 -0.10 -6.88 -0.48
CA GLU A 105 0.99 -6.21 -1.19
C GLU A 105 2.21 -7.12 -1.26
N GLU A 106 2.69 -7.36 -2.49
CA GLU A 106 3.99 -7.98 -2.68
C GLU A 106 5.09 -7.00 -2.23
N SER A 107 5.93 -7.46 -1.32
CA SER A 107 6.98 -6.67 -0.70
C SER A 107 8.31 -7.40 -0.74
N LEU A 108 9.38 -6.65 -0.53
CA LEU A 108 10.72 -7.17 -0.32
C LEU A 108 11.11 -6.88 1.12
N GLU A 109 11.56 -7.91 1.83
CA GLU A 109 12.28 -7.72 3.09
C GLU A 109 13.77 -7.65 2.78
N ILE A 110 14.32 -6.47 3.02
CA ILE A 110 15.70 -6.13 2.73
C ILE A 110 16.43 -6.07 4.07
N MET A 111 17.33 -7.02 4.28
CA MET A 111 18.26 -6.98 5.40
C MET A 111 19.45 -6.15 4.99
N VAL A 112 19.75 -5.11 5.74
CA VAL A 112 20.86 -4.20 5.49
C VAL A 112 21.80 -4.16 6.69
N GLN A 113 23.08 -3.98 6.42
CA GLN A 113 24.09 -3.70 7.43
C GLN A 113 24.54 -2.25 7.31
N LEU A 114 24.42 -1.52 8.42
CA LEU A 114 24.90 -0.16 8.55
C LEU A 114 26.43 -0.17 8.76
N ARG A 115 27.07 0.97 8.54
CA ARG A 115 28.53 1.12 8.70
C ARG A 115 29.05 0.83 10.11
N ASN A 116 28.21 1.01 11.13
CA ASN A 116 28.53 0.67 12.52
C ASN A 116 28.46 -0.85 12.82
N GLY A 117 28.18 -1.69 11.82
CA GLY A 117 28.02 -3.14 11.95
C GLY A 117 26.61 -3.59 12.33
N GLU A 118 25.72 -2.66 12.67
CA GLU A 118 24.33 -2.95 13.05
C GLU A 118 23.53 -3.46 11.84
N ARG A 119 22.63 -4.42 12.09
CA ARG A 119 21.78 -5.02 11.05
C ARG A 119 20.33 -4.62 11.27
N ARG A 120 19.66 -4.20 10.19
CA ARG A 120 18.26 -3.78 10.18
C ARG A 120 17.52 -4.52 9.08
N ALA A 121 16.31 -5.00 9.36
CA ALA A 121 15.41 -5.54 8.36
C ALA A 121 14.34 -4.50 8.05
N ILE A 122 14.14 -4.19 6.77
CA ILE A 122 13.17 -3.21 6.31
C ILE A 122 12.29 -3.88 5.26
N VAL A 123 10.97 -3.88 5.49
CA VAL A 123 9.99 -4.37 4.52
C VAL A 123 9.49 -3.18 3.72
N GLN A 124 9.61 -3.28 2.40
CA GLN A 124 9.16 -2.25 1.48
C GLN A 124 8.38 -2.88 0.33
N ALA A 125 7.34 -2.19 -0.13
CA ALA A 125 6.61 -2.53 -1.35
C ALA A 125 7.54 -2.80 -2.52
N ARG A 126 7.22 -3.80 -3.34
CA ARG A 126 8.00 -4.13 -4.54
C ARG A 126 7.86 -2.99 -5.56
N GLY A 127 8.92 -2.22 -5.72
CA GLY A 127 9.03 -1.15 -6.72
C GLY A 127 9.64 -1.63 -8.03
N SER A 128 9.98 -0.66 -8.89
CA SER A 128 10.79 -0.88 -10.11
C SER A 128 12.28 -1.12 -9.81
N GLU A 129 12.72 -0.74 -8.61
CA GLU A 129 14.11 -0.89 -8.18
C GLU A 129 14.36 -2.30 -7.66
N THR A 130 15.36 -2.97 -8.24
CA THR A 130 15.80 -4.30 -7.81
C THR A 130 17.03 -4.17 -6.94
N PHE A 131 16.98 -4.81 -5.77
CA PHE A 131 18.10 -4.88 -4.82
C PHE A 131 18.72 -6.28 -4.85
N GLN A 132 20.04 -6.34 -4.79
CA GLN A 132 20.82 -7.57 -4.69
C GLN A 132 21.74 -7.50 -3.47
N PRO A 133 22.08 -8.65 -2.86
CA PRO A 133 23.14 -8.72 -1.85
C PRO A 133 24.42 -8.04 -2.34
N GLY A 134 25.01 -7.18 -1.51
CA GLY A 134 26.19 -6.38 -1.84
C GLY A 134 25.90 -4.99 -2.40
N ASP A 135 24.64 -4.67 -2.74
CA ASP A 135 24.29 -3.32 -3.20
C ASP A 135 24.52 -2.27 -2.11
N ALA A 136 25.13 -1.14 -2.51
CA ALA A 136 25.20 0.05 -1.69
C ALA A 136 23.86 0.79 -1.71
N VAL A 137 23.27 0.97 -0.54
CA VAL A 137 21.95 1.57 -0.37
C VAL A 137 21.97 2.65 0.70
N ILE A 138 21.00 3.54 0.61
CA ILE A 138 20.71 4.52 1.64
C ILE A 138 19.35 4.24 2.26
N ILE A 139 19.28 4.33 3.57
CA ILE A 139 18.05 4.26 4.34
C ILE A 139 17.61 5.69 4.59
N VAL A 140 16.44 6.06 4.08
CA VAL A 140 15.83 7.37 4.28
C VAL A 140 14.69 7.24 5.28
N SER A 141 14.81 7.90 6.42
CA SER A 141 13.79 7.92 7.47
C SER A 141 13.15 9.30 7.57
N THR A 142 11.82 9.36 7.45
CA THR A 142 11.02 10.58 7.54
C THR A 142 9.87 10.36 8.51
N GLY A 143 10.03 10.79 9.77
CA GLY A 143 9.05 10.51 10.82
C GLY A 143 8.95 9.00 11.09
N SER A 144 7.76 8.42 10.89
CA SER A 144 7.51 6.98 11.04
C SER A 144 7.73 6.16 9.77
N LYS A 145 8.06 6.80 8.65
CA LYS A 145 8.27 6.13 7.36
C LYS A 145 9.76 5.89 7.12
N VAL A 146 10.09 4.69 6.65
CA VAL A 146 11.46 4.30 6.28
C VAL A 146 11.44 3.74 4.86
N ARG A 147 12.38 4.17 4.04
CA ARG A 147 12.56 3.71 2.65
C ARG A 147 14.00 3.33 2.39
N VAL A 148 14.22 2.26 1.62
CA VAL A 148 15.52 1.91 1.06
C VAL A 148 15.57 2.38 -0.39
N ALA A 149 16.66 3.01 -0.79
CA ALA A 149 16.94 3.40 -2.16
C ALA A 149 18.42 3.13 -2.48
N ARG A 150 18.77 2.94 -3.75
CA ARG A 150 20.18 2.81 -4.14
C ARG A 150 20.96 4.08 -3.82
N ALA A 151 22.19 3.91 -3.35
CA ALA A 151 23.07 5.04 -3.08
C ALA A 151 23.43 5.77 -4.40
N PRO A 152 23.47 7.12 -4.43
CA PRO A 152 23.91 7.86 -5.60
C PRO A 152 25.34 7.46 -5.98
N ALA A 153 25.56 7.12 -7.25
CA ALA A 153 26.90 6.83 -7.75
C ALA A 153 27.75 8.10 -7.68
N GLY A 154 28.67 8.16 -6.70
CA GLY A 154 29.60 9.28 -6.54
C GLY A 154 29.82 9.79 -5.11
N VAL A 155 29.11 9.27 -4.10
CA VAL A 155 29.39 9.66 -2.70
C VAL A 155 30.60 8.87 -2.19
N PRO A 156 31.72 9.53 -1.79
CA PRO A 156 32.85 8.84 -1.19
C PRO A 156 32.40 8.12 0.08
N GLN A 157 32.67 6.82 0.17
CA GLN A 157 32.35 5.99 1.34
C GLN A 157 33.18 6.33 2.60
N SER A 158 34.02 7.38 2.54
CA SER A 158 34.85 7.83 3.65
C SER A 158 34.03 8.60 4.70
N ASN A 159 34.17 8.25 5.98
CA ASN A 159 33.52 8.85 7.15
C ASN A 159 33.77 10.36 7.39
N ALA A 160 34.43 11.06 6.47
CA ALA A 160 34.48 12.51 6.44
C ALA A 160 33.75 12.95 5.17
N ALA A 161 32.48 13.34 5.28
CA ALA A 161 31.83 14.04 4.19
C ALA A 161 32.53 15.39 4.03
N PRO A 162 33.22 15.68 2.91
CA PRO A 162 33.62 17.04 2.60
C PRO A 162 32.33 17.84 2.51
N LEU A 163 32.27 19.00 3.17
CA LEU A 163 31.16 19.93 2.96
C LEU A 163 30.96 20.11 1.45
N PRO A 164 29.71 20.11 0.96
CA PRO A 164 29.46 20.43 -0.45
C PRO A 164 30.16 21.74 -0.77
N ARG A 165 30.97 21.75 -1.84
CA ARG A 165 31.64 22.97 -2.27
C ARG A 165 30.55 24.02 -2.54
N PRO A 166 30.70 25.26 -2.02
CA PRO A 166 29.77 26.35 -2.35
C PRO A 166 29.64 26.44 -3.86
N ILE A 167 28.41 26.45 -4.36
CA ILE A 167 28.14 26.66 -5.79
C ILE A 167 28.70 28.06 -6.12
N PRO A 168 29.65 28.20 -7.06
CA PRO A 168 30.12 29.52 -7.45
C PRO A 168 28.98 30.30 -8.09
N GLY A 169 28.45 31.29 -7.36
CA GLY A 169 27.76 32.46 -7.89
C GLY A 169 26.28 32.29 -8.23
N THR A 170 25.44 32.90 -7.40
CA THR A 170 24.48 33.91 -7.87
C THR A 170 24.56 35.11 -6.92
N ARG A 171 25.58 35.96 -7.08
CA ARG A 171 25.45 37.36 -6.67
C ARG A 171 24.60 38.02 -7.74
N SER A 172 23.34 38.29 -7.41
CA SER A 172 22.58 39.41 -8.01
C SER A 172 23.01 40.70 -7.34
#